data_AF-A0A3B0ZEX8-F1
#
_entry.id   AF-A0A3B0ZEX8-F1
#
_cell.length_a   1.000
_cell.length_b   1.000
_cell.length_c   1.000
_cell.angle_alpha   90.00
_cell.angle_beta   90.00
_cell.angle_gamma   90.00
#
_symmetry.space_group_name_H-M   'P 1'
#
loop_
_entity.id
_entity.type
_entity.pdbx_description
1 polymer ?
#
loop_
_entity_poly.entity_id
_entity_poly.type
_entity_poly.pdbx_seq_one_letter_code
_entity_poly.pdbx_strand_id
1 'polypeptide(L)'
;MGLMNCEIHGEIGVIPYVSKDLCQLILNKEKISPSKIKSIHVTFYDDGEILFDRYYFFSIDLFNRLPLKEHYEIISDEDESMFARLTQEHLGAVCVGCFKDYMNNIGYKYKL
;
A
#
# COMPACT_ATOMS: atom_id res chain seq x y z
N MET A 1 -13.04 -4.63 -1.88
CA MET A 1 -11.78 -5.07 -2.51
C MET A 1 -12.10 -5.58 -3.91
N GLY A 2 -11.29 -5.23 -4.91
CA GLY A 2 -11.46 -5.74 -6.27
C GLY A 2 -10.90 -7.16 -6.45
N LEU A 3 -11.32 -7.84 -7.52
CA LEU A 3 -10.74 -9.10 -7.97
C LEU A 3 -9.90 -8.85 -9.22
N MET A 4 -8.85 -9.65 -9.41
CA MET A 4 -8.07 -9.67 -10.64
C MET A 4 -7.66 -11.10 -10.98
N ASN A 5 -7.42 -11.36 -12.27
CA ASN A 5 -6.82 -12.61 -12.72
C ASN A 5 -5.30 -12.50 -12.66
N CYS A 6 -4.69 -13.19 -11.70
CA CYS A 6 -3.24 -13.33 -11.58
C CYS A 6 -2.77 -14.60 -12.30
N GLU A 7 -1.68 -14.50 -13.07
CA GLU A 7 -1.09 -15.64 -13.77
C GLU A 7 -0.57 -16.74 -12.83
N ILE A 8 -0.26 -16.39 -11.57
CA ILE A 8 0.29 -17.29 -10.57
C ILE A 8 -0.81 -17.84 -9.64
N HIS A 9 -1.75 -16.99 -9.21
CA HIS A 9 -2.72 -17.33 -8.16
C HIS A 9 -4.17 -17.44 -8.64
N GLY A 10 -4.45 -17.26 -9.94
CA GLY A 10 -5.80 -17.29 -10.49
C GLY A 10 -6.63 -16.06 -10.14
N GLU A 11 -7.95 -16.22 -10.04
CA GLU A 11 -8.87 -15.16 -9.59
C GLU A 11 -8.68 -14.91 -8.09
N ILE A 12 -8.18 -13.73 -7.73
CA ILE A 12 -7.82 -13.39 -6.35
C ILE A 12 -8.01 -11.90 -6.08
N GLY A 13 -8.13 -11.55 -4.80
CA GLY A 13 -8.20 -10.16 -4.36
C GLY A 13 -6.98 -9.32 -4.78
N VAL A 14 -7.19 -8.01 -4.87
CA VAL A 14 -6.16 -7.01 -5.18
C VAL A 14 -5.88 -6.08 -4.00
N ILE A 15 -4.61 -5.68 -3.85
CA ILE A 15 -4.17 -4.63 -2.92
C ILE A 15 -3.82 -3.40 -3.76
N PRO A 16 -4.70 -2.37 -3.80
CA PRO A 16 -4.49 -1.15 -4.59
C PRO A 16 -3.71 -0.07 -3.81
N TYR A 17 -3.14 -0.42 -2.65
CA TYR A 17 -2.47 0.50 -1.73
C TYR A 17 -0.96 0.24 -1.68
N VAL A 18 -0.37 -0.17 -2.82
CA VAL A 18 1.06 -0.47 -2.93
C VAL A 18 1.67 0.47 -3.95
N SER A 19 2.80 1.09 -3.67
CA SER A 19 3.44 1.99 -4.61
C SER A 19 3.87 1.26 -5.89
N LYS A 20 3.84 1.96 -7.04
CA LYS A 20 4.13 1.39 -8.36
C LYS A 20 5.52 0.76 -8.45
N ASP A 21 6.50 1.41 -7.86
CA ASP A 21 7.88 0.90 -7.78
C ASP A 21 7.95 -0.38 -6.94
N LEU A 22 7.27 -0.45 -5.81
CA LEU A 22 7.20 -1.67 -5.01
C LEU A 22 6.42 -2.78 -5.72
N CYS A 23 5.36 -2.45 -6.46
CA CYS A 23 4.67 -3.41 -7.33
C CYS A 23 5.65 -4.03 -8.34
N GLN A 24 6.50 -3.21 -8.96
CA GLN A 24 7.51 -3.70 -9.92
C GLN A 24 8.50 -4.66 -9.25
N LEU A 25 8.98 -4.33 -8.04
CA LEU A 25 9.87 -5.21 -7.27
C LEU A 25 9.21 -6.55 -6.94
N ILE A 26 7.92 -6.53 -6.59
CA ILE A 26 7.12 -7.75 -6.30
C ILE A 26 7.00 -8.60 -7.56
N LEU A 27 6.60 -8.00 -8.69
CA LEU A 27 6.40 -8.71 -9.95
C LEU A 27 7.71 -9.29 -10.50
N ASN A 28 8.81 -8.57 -10.36
CA ASN A 28 10.15 -9.01 -10.76
C ASN A 28 10.81 -9.98 -9.76
N LYS A 29 10.20 -10.20 -8.59
CA LYS A 29 10.75 -10.99 -7.48
C LYS A 29 12.13 -10.50 -7.01
N GLU A 30 12.34 -9.18 -7.06
CA GLU A 30 13.59 -8.55 -6.63
C GLU A 30 13.72 -8.61 -5.11
N LYS A 31 14.83 -9.16 -4.60
CA LYS A 31 15.04 -9.25 -3.15
C LYS A 31 15.55 -7.93 -2.59
N ILE A 32 14.74 -7.30 -1.74
CA ILE A 32 15.14 -6.13 -0.96
C ILE A 32 15.12 -6.45 0.53
N SER A 33 15.84 -5.64 1.32
CA SER A 33 15.73 -5.69 2.78
C SER A 33 14.32 -5.23 3.23
N PRO A 34 13.71 -5.86 4.25
CA PRO A 34 12.47 -5.38 4.88
C PRO A 34 12.48 -3.90 5.25
N SER A 35 13.65 -3.38 5.66
CA SER A 35 13.81 -1.97 6.02
C SER A 35 13.66 -1.00 4.83
N LYS A 36 13.61 -1.51 3.60
CA LYS A 36 13.36 -0.73 2.39
C LYS A 36 11.87 -0.56 2.08
N ILE A 37 10.98 -1.10 2.92
CA ILE A 37 9.54 -0.93 2.79
C ILE A 37 9.03 -0.10 3.98
N LYS A 38 8.24 0.93 3.66
CA LYS A 38 7.55 1.76 4.64
C LYS A 38 6.05 1.55 4.52
N SER A 39 5.39 1.31 5.65
CA SER A 39 3.94 1.26 5.76
C SER A 39 3.41 2.58 6.32
N ILE A 40 2.34 3.10 5.73
CA ILE A 40 1.60 4.26 6.19
C ILE A 40 0.24 3.79 6.65
N HIS A 41 -0.19 4.21 7.83
CA HIS A 41 -1.52 3.92 8.36
C HIS A 41 -2.45 5.08 8.07
N VAL A 42 -3.60 4.80 7.45
CA VAL A 42 -4.59 5.80 7.10
C VAL A 42 -5.92 5.41 7.74
N THR A 43 -6.42 6.27 8.61
CA THR A 43 -7.69 6.09 9.32
C THR A 43 -8.72 7.04 8.73
N PHE A 44 -9.90 6.51 8.39
CA PHE A 44 -11.01 7.28 7.84
C PHE A 44 -12.09 7.42 8.91
N TYR A 45 -12.58 8.64 9.08
CA TYR A 45 -13.59 8.99 10.07
C TYR A 45 -14.89 9.46 9.39
N ASP A 46 -16.02 9.27 10.09
CA ASP A 46 -17.32 9.85 9.76
C ASP A 46 -18.02 10.23 11.06
N ASP A 47 -18.47 11.47 11.15
CA ASP A 47 -19.07 12.08 12.36
C ASP A 47 -18.30 11.81 13.68
N GLY A 48 -16.96 11.79 13.60
CA GLY A 48 -16.08 11.55 14.75
C GLY A 48 -15.88 10.07 15.13
N GLU A 49 -16.50 9.14 14.42
CA GLU A 49 -16.28 7.70 14.57
C GLU A 49 -15.34 7.16 13.49
N ILE A 50 -14.54 6.14 13.82
CA ILE A 50 -13.70 5.45 12.83
C ILE A 50 -14.59 4.60 11.94
N LEU A 51 -14.62 4.90 10.65
CA LEU A 51 -15.27 4.06 9.64
C LEU A 51 -14.45 2.82 9.34
N PHE A 52 -13.18 3.04 8.98
CA PHE A 52 -12.22 1.99 8.66
C PHE A 52 -10.80 2.55 8.66
N ASP A 53 -9.82 1.67 8.70
CA ASP A 53 -8.43 2.00 8.45
C ASP A 53 -7.83 1.09 7.37
N ARG A 54 -6.64 1.46 6.90
CA ARG A 54 -5.87 0.64 5.97
C ARG A 54 -4.40 1.02 5.99
N TYR A 55 -3.57 0.07 5.55
CA TYR A 55 -2.14 0.28 5.34
C TYR A 55 -1.82 0.48 3.86
N TYR A 56 -1.02 1.51 3.59
CA TYR A 56 -0.39 1.74 2.30
C TYR A 56 1.09 1.37 2.40
N PHE A 57 1.64 0.74 1.36
CA PHE A 57 3.01 0.24 1.33
C PHE A 57 3.82 0.97 0.25
N PHE A 58 4.92 1.58 0.65
CA PHE A 58 5.83 2.33 -0.21
C PHE A 58 7.25 1.79 -0.11
N SER A 59 8.04 1.95 -1.17
CA SER A 59 9.49 1.88 -1.00
C SER A 59 9.97 3.04 -0.11
N ILE A 60 11.04 2.82 0.65
CA ILE A 60 11.63 3.88 1.48
C ILE A 60 12.13 5.06 0.64
N ASP A 61 12.58 4.80 -0.59
CA ASP A 61 13.12 5.83 -1.47
C ASP A 61 12.01 6.76 -1.95
N LEU A 62 10.84 6.22 -2.30
CA LEU A 62 9.66 7.01 -2.65
C LEU A 62 9.08 7.71 -1.43
N PHE A 63 8.98 7.01 -0.30
CA PHE A 63 8.51 7.59 0.97
C PHE A 63 9.32 8.82 1.37
N ASN A 64 10.65 8.78 1.23
CA ASN A 64 11.52 9.91 1.56
C ASN A 64 11.50 11.05 0.54
N ARG A 65 11.09 10.78 -0.72
CA ARG A 65 10.99 11.81 -1.77
C ARG A 65 9.69 12.59 -1.70
N LEU A 66 8.62 11.93 -1.27
CA LEU A 66 7.32 12.54 -1.06
C LEU A 66 7.23 13.10 0.36
N PRO A 67 6.46 14.18 0.61
CA PRO A 67 6.22 14.69 1.95
C PRO A 67 5.21 13.82 2.70
N LEU A 68 5.47 12.51 2.77
CA LEU A 68 4.58 11.53 3.38
C LEU A 68 4.80 11.42 4.89
N LYS A 69 3.71 11.17 5.63
CA LYS A 69 3.71 10.88 7.07
C LYS A 69 3.48 9.39 7.30
N GLU A 70 3.85 8.89 8.47
CA GLU A 70 3.58 7.49 8.85
C GLU A 70 2.09 7.26 9.19
N HIS A 71 1.36 8.33 9.54
CA HIS A 71 -0.06 8.27 9.87
C HIS A 71 -0.84 9.43 9.25
N TYR A 72 -2.05 9.14 8.76
CA TYR A 72 -3.03 10.11 8.27
C TYR A 72 -4.40 9.83 8.87
N GLU A 73 -5.09 10.90 9.25
CA GLU A 73 -6.48 10.89 9.65
C GLU A 73 -7.26 11.63 8.57
N ILE A 74 -8.23 10.97 7.96
CA ILE A 74 -9.10 11.52 6.92
C ILE A 74 -10.44 11.80 7.57
N ILE A 75 -10.67 13.06 7.93
CA ILE A 75 -11.87 13.51 8.64
C ILE A 75 -12.77 14.33 7.71
N SER A 76 -12.19 15.04 6.75
CA SER A 76 -12.93 15.78 5.73
C SER A 76 -12.55 15.40 4.30
N ASP A 77 -13.38 15.82 3.34
CA ASP A 77 -13.11 15.71 1.90
C ASP A 77 -11.80 16.43 1.50
N GLU A 78 -11.40 17.47 2.23
CA GLU A 78 -10.13 18.15 1.98
C GLU A 78 -8.93 17.28 2.38
N ASP A 79 -9.01 16.56 3.50
CA ASP A 79 -7.98 15.62 3.92
C ASP A 79 -7.81 14.50 2.88
N GLU A 80 -8.94 13.94 2.41
CA GLU A 80 -8.95 12.90 1.39
C GLU A 80 -8.31 13.43 0.08
N SER A 81 -8.72 14.61 -0.36
CA SER A 81 -8.19 15.25 -1.57
C SER A 81 -6.69 15.54 -1.47
N MET A 82 -6.23 16.02 -0.31
CA MET A 82 -4.82 16.25 -0.04
C MET A 82 -4.01 14.94 -0.07
N PHE A 83 -4.51 13.91 0.58
CA PHE A 83 -3.87 12.59 0.61
C PHE A 83 -3.84 11.94 -0.78
N ALA A 84 -4.94 12.01 -1.52
CA ALA A 84 -5.04 11.51 -2.89
C ALA A 84 -4.04 12.21 -3.81
N ARG A 85 -3.92 13.55 -3.73
CA ARG A 85 -2.94 14.30 -4.55
C ARG A 85 -1.49 13.89 -4.27
N LEU A 86 -1.17 13.49 -3.05
CA LEU A 86 0.17 13.05 -2.67
C LEU A 86 0.48 11.61 -3.11
N THR A 87 -0.53 10.76 -3.28
CA THR A 87 -0.32 9.31 -3.38
C THR A 87 -0.84 8.71 -4.69
N GLN A 88 -1.95 9.19 -5.24
CA GLN A 88 -2.70 8.52 -6.29
C GLN A 88 -1.87 8.24 -7.55
N GLU A 89 -1.01 9.16 -7.97
CA GLU A 89 -0.14 8.97 -9.14
C GLU A 89 0.97 7.93 -8.91
N HIS A 90 1.27 7.62 -7.65
CA HIS A 90 2.33 6.72 -7.23
C HIS A 90 1.82 5.34 -6.81
N LEU A 91 0.51 5.14 -6.71
CA LEU A 91 -0.08 3.86 -6.34
C LEU A 91 -0.27 2.94 -7.55
N GLY A 92 0.02 1.68 -7.32
CA GLY A 92 -0.25 0.56 -8.19
C GLY A 92 -1.13 -0.46 -7.49
N ALA A 93 -1.38 -1.55 -8.19
CA ALA A 93 -2.19 -2.65 -7.71
C ALA A 93 -1.43 -3.96 -7.92
N VAL A 94 -1.44 -4.80 -6.89
CA VAL A 94 -0.85 -6.14 -6.96
C VAL A 94 -1.83 -7.15 -6.37
N CYS A 95 -1.83 -8.37 -6.89
CA CYS A 95 -2.67 -9.41 -6.33
C CYS A 95 -2.23 -9.74 -4.89
N VAL A 96 -3.20 -10.09 -4.04
CA VAL A 96 -2.96 -10.40 -2.61
C VAL A 96 -1.97 -11.56 -2.47
N GLY A 97 -2.00 -12.55 -3.36
CA GLY A 97 -1.08 -13.69 -3.37
C GLY A 97 0.38 -13.25 -3.56
N CYS A 98 0.69 -12.56 -4.66
CA CYS A 98 2.04 -12.07 -4.95
C CYS A 98 2.58 -11.17 -3.85
N PHE A 99 1.73 -10.29 -3.30
CA PHE A 99 2.12 -9.45 -2.18
C PHE A 99 2.49 -10.29 -0.94
N LYS A 100 1.61 -11.23 -0.54
CA LYS A 100 1.84 -12.07 0.64
C LYS A 100 3.11 -12.91 0.50
N ASP A 101 3.26 -13.57 -0.64
CA ASP A 101 4.43 -14.40 -0.94
C ASP A 101 5.72 -13.56 -0.90
N TYR A 102 5.70 -12.38 -1.53
CA TYR A 102 6.84 -11.47 -1.53
C TYR A 102 7.23 -11.01 -0.13
N MET A 103 6.26 -10.49 0.64
CA MET A 103 6.52 -9.98 1.99
C MET A 103 7.04 -11.09 2.92
N ASN A 104 6.49 -12.30 2.81
CA ASN A 104 6.98 -13.46 3.55
C ASN A 104 8.42 -13.82 3.15
N ASN A 105 8.72 -13.81 1.85
CA ASN A 105 10.04 -14.16 1.32
C ASN A 105 11.15 -13.19 1.76
N ILE A 106 10.84 -11.90 1.92
CA ILE A 106 11.81 -10.93 2.43
C ILE A 106 11.83 -10.87 3.96
N GLY A 107 10.88 -11.52 4.65
CA GLY A 107 10.77 -11.49 6.11
C GLY A 107 10.15 -10.20 6.66
N TYR A 108 9.37 -9.49 5.84
CA TYR A 108 8.63 -8.31 6.27
C TYR A 108 7.40 -8.72 7.07
N LYS A 109 7.30 -8.24 8.32
CA LYS A 109 6.13 -8.47 9.18
C LYS A 109 5.17 -7.29 9.04
N TYR A 110 3.94 -7.58 8.65
CA TYR A 110 2.88 -6.58 8.45
C TYR A 110 1.57 -7.06 9.04
N LYS A 111 0.67 -6.12 9.33
CA LYS A 111 -0.72 -6.38 9.67
C LYS A 111 -1.54 -6.06 8.42
N LEU A 112 -2.35 -7.03 7.97
CA LEU A 112 -3.43 -6.81 7.01
C LEU A 112 -4.73 -6.64 7.79
#